data_AF-A0A929PXS0-F1
#
_entry.id   AF-A0A929PXS0-F1
#
_cell.length_a   1.000
_cell.length_b   1.000
_cell.length_c   1.000
_cell.angle_alpha   90.00
_cell.angle_beta   90.00
_cell.angle_gamma   90.00
#
_symmetry.space_group_name_H-M   'P 1'
#
loop_
_entity.id
_entity.type
_entity.pdbx_description
1 polymer ?
#
loop_
_entity_poly.entity_id
_entity_poly.type
_entity_poly.pdbx_seq_one_letter_code
_entity_poly.pdbx_strand_id
1 'polypeptide(L)'
;MKKFCIALLMLAVISFTAAAQSGVKAGEGWMYGYKSSKLNFTYDYTVRMLDNSVKVFRSKIYADTDKRKSYLIMVDKDLDRNDPKREQKIYVDQTVSITRIQQDMRGDYPVMGAATDSCWLFGVVKGKINAYSNVPEVLITSDEQLRVFQVDDGAMAPVSYAALAPVIKADRAADKQLQKKRLYRAIAKFNDNYLRRAIDKAQ
;
A
#
# COMPACT_ATOMS: atom_id res chain seq x y z
N MET A 1 -39.59 14.27 2.81
CA MET A 1 -38.83 13.54 3.86
C MET A 1 -38.56 12.12 3.35
N LYS A 2 -37.38 11.87 2.78
CA LYS A 2 -37.00 10.56 2.22
C LYS A 2 -36.05 9.85 3.18
N LYS A 3 -36.38 8.59 3.43
CA LYS A 3 -35.84 7.70 4.46
C LYS A 3 -34.33 7.49 4.29
N PHE A 4 -33.60 7.57 5.41
CA PHE A 4 -32.22 7.14 5.55
C PHE A 4 -32.12 5.63 5.29
N CYS A 5 -31.45 5.24 4.20
CA CYS A 5 -30.90 3.88 4.08
C CYS A 5 -29.57 3.86 4.85
N ILE A 6 -29.60 3.32 6.06
CA ILE A 6 -28.40 2.95 6.81
C ILE A 6 -27.84 1.71 6.12
N ALA A 7 -26.81 1.91 5.29
CA ALA A 7 -26.00 0.82 4.78
C ALA A 7 -25.20 0.25 5.95
N LEU A 8 -25.61 -0.94 6.41
CA LEU A 8 -24.92 -1.75 7.40
C LEU A 8 -23.61 -2.25 6.75
N LEU A 9 -22.54 -1.48 6.88
CA LEU A 9 -21.21 -1.91 6.43
C LEU A 9 -20.70 -2.97 7.41
N MET A 10 -20.74 -4.23 7.01
CA MET A 10 -20.09 -5.33 7.73
C MET A 10 -18.60 -5.01 7.88
N LEU A 11 -18.16 -4.65 9.10
CA LEU A 11 -16.77 -4.70 9.49
C LEU A 11 -16.34 -6.17 9.52
N ALA A 12 -15.90 -6.69 8.37
CA ALA A 12 -14.96 -7.80 8.37
C ALA A 12 -13.67 -7.25 9.01
N VAL A 13 -13.49 -7.54 10.31
CA VAL A 13 -12.24 -7.29 11.02
C VAL A 13 -11.22 -8.27 10.45
N ILE A 14 -10.62 -7.92 9.31
CA ILE A 14 -9.44 -8.60 8.81
C ILE A 14 -8.34 -8.26 9.82
N SER A 15 -8.13 -9.19 10.74
CA SER A 15 -7.06 -9.12 11.72
C SER A 15 -5.74 -9.36 10.99
N PHE A 16 -5.19 -8.30 10.39
CA PHE A 16 -3.78 -8.29 10.02
C PHE A 16 -2.99 -8.30 11.33
N THR A 17 -2.39 -9.45 11.65
CA THR A 17 -1.39 -9.51 12.71
C THR A 17 -0.25 -8.57 12.34
N ALA A 18 -0.16 -7.44 13.03
CA ALA A 18 0.90 -6.43 12.92
C ALA A 18 2.32 -6.98 13.18
N ALA A 19 2.44 -8.25 13.58
CA ALA A 19 3.67 -8.91 13.98
C ALA A 19 4.72 -9.07 12.85
N ALA A 20 4.37 -8.89 11.58
CA ALA A 20 5.32 -9.02 10.47
C ALA A 20 5.96 -7.68 9.99
N GLN A 21 5.58 -6.53 10.57
CA GLN A 21 5.93 -5.22 10.01
C GLN A 21 7.00 -4.44 10.81
N SER A 22 7.31 -4.85 12.04
CA SER A 22 8.34 -4.20 12.85
C SER A 22 9.75 -4.60 12.38
N GLY A 23 10.29 -3.88 11.39
CA GLY A 23 11.68 -4.04 10.94
C GLY A 23 11.94 -3.69 9.48
N VAL A 24 10.89 -3.50 8.68
CA VAL A 24 11.03 -3.14 7.27
C VAL A 24 11.34 -1.66 7.16
N LYS A 25 12.63 -1.32 7.06
CA LYS A 25 13.05 0.00 6.59
C LYS A 25 12.61 0.13 5.15
N ALA A 26 11.79 1.12 4.79
CA ALA A 26 11.33 1.29 3.41
C ALA A 26 12.47 1.59 2.40
N GLY A 27 13.72 1.66 2.88
CA GLY A 27 14.92 1.78 2.06
C GLY A 27 15.08 3.18 1.46
N GLU A 28 16.20 3.37 0.76
CA GLU A 28 16.39 4.53 -0.10
C GLU A 28 15.33 4.48 -1.23
N GLY A 29 14.62 5.58 -1.46
CA GLY A 29 13.61 5.66 -2.52
C GLY A 29 12.14 5.71 -2.08
N TRP A 30 11.85 5.75 -0.78
CA TRP A 30 10.49 5.95 -0.24
C TRP A 30 9.78 7.20 -0.76
N MET A 31 10.51 8.17 -1.32
CA MET A 31 9.98 9.42 -1.88
C MET A 31 9.69 9.38 -3.39
N TYR A 32 10.26 8.42 -4.13
CA TYR A 32 10.23 8.41 -5.61
C TYR A 32 8.80 8.25 -6.20
N GLY A 33 7.81 7.87 -5.38
CA GLY A 33 6.40 7.84 -5.78
C GLY A 33 5.64 9.15 -5.61
N TYR A 34 6.09 10.06 -4.73
CA TYR A 34 5.32 11.27 -4.38
C TYR A 34 5.66 12.49 -5.25
N LYS A 35 6.88 12.54 -5.81
CA LYS A 35 7.34 13.66 -6.65
C LYS A 35 6.96 13.52 -8.13
N SER A 36 6.66 12.31 -8.58
CA SER A 36 6.11 12.02 -9.90
C SER A 36 4.62 12.40 -9.92
N SER A 37 4.30 13.59 -10.39
CA SER A 37 2.98 14.26 -10.30
C SER A 37 1.79 13.54 -10.96
N LYS A 38 1.97 12.32 -11.49
CA LYS A 38 0.91 11.53 -12.12
C LYS A 38 0.17 10.60 -11.15
N LEU A 39 0.70 10.43 -9.94
CA LEU A 39 0.22 9.50 -8.91
C LEU A 39 0.17 10.24 -7.57
N ASN A 40 -0.41 9.65 -6.51
CA ASN A 40 -0.72 10.29 -5.21
C ASN A 40 -1.91 11.27 -5.25
N PHE A 41 -3.09 10.74 -5.58
CA PHE A 41 -4.33 11.50 -5.56
C PHE A 41 -4.81 11.81 -4.12
N THR A 42 -5.80 12.71 -4.05
CA THR A 42 -6.46 13.04 -2.79
C THR A 42 -7.64 12.11 -2.56
N TYR A 43 -7.70 11.48 -1.39
CA TYR A 43 -8.76 10.55 -0.99
C TYR A 43 -9.30 10.90 0.39
N ASP A 44 -10.47 10.35 0.70
CA ASP A 44 -10.97 10.28 2.06
C ASP A 44 -10.34 9.05 2.73
N TYR A 45 -9.45 9.29 3.68
CA TYR A 45 -8.74 8.26 4.41
C TYR A 45 -9.41 7.98 5.75
N THR A 46 -9.47 6.71 6.11
CA THR A 46 -9.67 6.23 7.48
C THR A 46 -8.31 5.83 8.05
N VAL A 47 -7.85 6.52 9.07
CA VAL A 47 -6.54 6.34 9.69
C VAL A 47 -6.73 5.77 11.09
N ARG A 48 -6.12 4.60 11.35
CA ARG A 48 -6.05 4.03 12.70
C ARG A 48 -4.74 4.46 13.34
N MET A 49 -4.85 5.20 14.44
CA MET A 49 -3.72 5.71 15.22
C MET A 49 -3.17 4.63 16.16
N LEU A 50 -1.94 4.82 16.66
CA LEU A 50 -1.33 3.92 17.65
C LEU A 50 -2.10 3.85 18.97
N ASP A 51 -2.77 4.94 19.36
CA ASP A 51 -3.65 4.99 20.53
C ASP A 51 -5.02 4.32 20.30
N ASN A 52 -5.19 3.61 19.18
CA ASN A 52 -6.43 3.01 18.68
C ASN A 52 -7.54 3.99 18.28
N SER A 53 -7.33 5.31 18.36
CA SER A 53 -8.28 6.27 17.82
C SER A 53 -8.35 6.14 16.29
N VAL A 54 -9.52 6.46 15.73
CA VAL A 54 -9.76 6.44 14.29
C VAL A 54 -10.07 7.85 13.83
N LYS A 55 -9.37 8.31 12.79
CA LYS A 55 -9.56 9.62 12.17
C LYS A 55 -10.00 9.45 10.72
N VAL A 56 -11.02 10.18 10.30
CA VAL A 56 -11.53 10.15 8.93
C VAL A 56 -11.43 11.55 8.33
N PHE A 57 -10.63 11.72 7.28
CA PHE A 57 -10.42 13.02 6.65
C PHE A 57 -9.87 12.91 5.23
N ARG A 58 -10.05 13.99 4.47
CA ARG A 58 -9.60 14.09 3.08
C ARG A 58 -8.17 14.59 3.01
N SER A 59 -7.27 13.83 2.37
CA SER A 59 -5.86 14.21 2.24
C SER A 59 -5.17 13.51 1.06
N LYS A 60 -3.91 13.85 0.84
CA LYS A 60 -2.96 13.08 0.01
C LYS A 60 -1.72 12.79 0.84
N ILE A 61 -0.83 11.92 0.35
CA ILE A 61 0.39 11.57 1.09
C ILE A 61 1.49 12.59 0.79
N TYR A 62 2.06 13.19 1.81
CA TYR A 62 3.16 14.14 1.68
C TYR A 62 4.47 13.50 2.11
N ALA A 63 5.59 14.03 1.63
CA ALA A 63 6.92 13.62 2.01
C ALA A 63 7.59 14.73 2.83
N ASP A 64 8.09 14.38 4.02
CA ASP A 64 8.95 15.22 4.84
C ASP A 64 10.40 14.78 4.62
N THR A 65 11.17 15.56 3.88
CA THR A 65 12.55 15.22 3.50
C THR A 65 13.52 15.28 4.67
N ASP A 66 13.23 16.14 5.64
CA ASP A 66 14.10 16.35 6.80
C ASP A 66 13.94 15.19 7.78
N LYS A 67 12.69 14.79 8.05
CA LYS A 67 12.38 13.66 8.94
C LYS A 67 12.46 12.30 8.25
N ARG A 68 12.58 12.28 6.91
CA ARG A 68 12.55 11.08 6.07
C ARG A 68 11.30 10.22 6.27
N LYS A 69 10.13 10.86 6.39
CA LYS A 69 8.84 10.22 6.69
C LYS A 69 7.73 10.75 5.79
N SER A 70 6.75 9.91 5.51
CA SER A 70 5.49 10.37 4.94
C SER A 70 4.52 10.86 6.01
N TYR A 71 3.67 11.79 5.63
CA TYR A 71 2.61 12.31 6.49
C TYR A 71 1.34 12.62 5.71
N LEU A 72 0.22 12.73 6.42
CA LEU A 72 -1.04 13.26 5.94
C LEU A 72 -1.29 14.63 6.58
N ILE A 73 -2.08 15.47 5.93
CA ILE A 73 -2.57 16.73 6.51
C ILE A 73 -4.05 16.53 6.85
N MET A 74 -4.37 16.63 8.13
CA MET A 74 -5.74 16.72 8.64
C MET A 74 -6.09 18.20 8.84
N VAL A 75 -7.21 18.63 8.31
CA VAL A 75 -7.68 20.02 8.41
C VAL A 75 -8.88 20.07 9.34
N ASP A 76 -8.74 20.75 10.46
CA ASP A 76 -9.84 21.07 11.37
C ASP A 76 -10.66 22.22 10.77
N LYS A 77 -11.92 21.96 10.43
CA LYS A 77 -12.78 22.96 9.79
C LYS A 77 -13.47 23.89 10.81
N ASP A 78 -13.38 23.58 12.09
CA ASP A 78 -13.98 24.38 13.15
C ASP A 78 -13.07 25.56 13.56
N LEU A 79 -11.79 25.50 13.20
CA LEU A 79 -10.81 26.57 13.40
C LEU A 79 -10.77 27.56 12.22
N ASP A 80 -10.44 28.81 12.52
CA ASP A 80 -10.26 29.85 11.49
C ASP A 80 -9.16 29.45 10.48
N ARG A 81 -9.31 29.89 9.23
CA ARG A 81 -8.36 29.58 8.15
C ARG A 81 -6.93 29.99 8.46
N ASN A 82 -6.73 31.01 9.30
CA ASN A 82 -5.42 31.51 9.70
C ASN A 82 -4.94 30.94 11.04
N ASP A 83 -5.73 30.10 11.72
CA ASP A 83 -5.30 29.47 12.96
C ASP A 83 -4.17 28.48 12.66
N PRO A 84 -2.98 28.62 13.27
CA PRO A 84 -1.85 27.74 13.02
C PRO A 84 -2.12 26.27 13.44
N LYS A 85 -3.16 26.01 14.25
CA LYS A 85 -3.57 24.66 14.67
C LYS A 85 -4.58 24.00 13.73
N ARG A 86 -5.04 24.73 12.70
CA ARG A 86 -6.00 24.25 11.70
C ARG A 86 -5.47 23.04 10.92
N GLU A 87 -4.19 23.06 10.57
CA GLU A 87 -3.55 21.97 9.83
C GLU A 87 -2.68 21.13 10.74
N GLN A 88 -3.05 19.87 10.91
CA GLN A 88 -2.34 18.92 11.73
C GLN A 88 -1.68 17.87 10.85
N LYS A 89 -0.35 17.72 10.99
CA LYS A 89 0.40 16.66 10.31
C LYS A 89 0.25 15.36 11.09
N ILE A 90 -0.17 14.30 10.41
CA ILE A 90 -0.21 12.94 10.95
C ILE A 90 0.89 12.14 10.23
N TYR A 91 1.95 11.81 10.96
CA TYR A 91 3.07 11.05 10.42
C TYR A 91 2.79 9.53 10.47
N VAL A 92 3.43 8.79 9.57
CA VAL A 92 3.29 7.33 9.46
C VAL A 92 3.51 6.58 10.78
N ASP A 93 4.51 6.99 11.55
CA ASP A 93 4.91 6.38 12.82
C ASP A 93 3.94 6.68 13.98
N GLN A 94 2.94 7.51 13.76
CA GLN A 94 1.83 7.76 14.69
C GLN A 94 0.63 6.85 14.41
N THR A 95 0.71 6.04 13.36
CA THR A 95 -0.41 5.24 12.84
C THR A 95 -0.09 3.76 12.85
N VAL A 96 -1.14 2.95 12.93
CA VAL A 96 -1.10 1.50 12.66
C VAL A 96 -1.32 1.24 11.18
N SER A 97 -2.32 1.91 10.60
CA SER A 97 -2.73 1.68 9.22
C SER A 97 -3.52 2.87 8.67
N ILE A 98 -3.54 2.98 7.35
CA ILE A 98 -4.43 3.88 6.61
C ILE A 98 -5.27 3.07 5.63
N THR A 99 -6.50 3.49 5.40
CA THR A 99 -7.42 2.83 4.47
C THR A 99 -8.13 3.89 3.65
N ARG A 100 -8.31 3.63 2.36
CA ARG A 100 -9.21 4.39 1.49
C ARG A 100 -10.14 3.43 0.77
N ILE A 101 -11.22 3.94 0.21
CA ILE A 101 -12.08 3.16 -0.70
C ILE A 101 -11.60 3.40 -2.14
N GLN A 102 -11.45 2.32 -2.89
CA GLN A 102 -11.30 2.33 -4.34
C GLN A 102 -12.62 1.88 -4.95
N GLN A 103 -13.09 2.62 -5.96
CA GLN A 103 -14.25 2.25 -6.75
C GLN A 103 -13.76 1.77 -8.12
N ASP A 104 -14.24 0.61 -8.57
CA ASP A 104 -14.07 0.14 -9.95
C ASP A 104 -15.37 -0.50 -10.48
N MET A 105 -15.29 -1.15 -11.65
CA MET A 105 -16.45 -1.81 -12.29
C MET A 105 -17.05 -2.95 -11.46
N ARG A 106 -16.34 -3.48 -10.46
CA ARG A 106 -16.76 -4.56 -9.56
C ARG A 106 -17.33 -4.04 -8.24
N GLY A 107 -17.29 -2.73 -8.01
CA GLY A 107 -17.81 -2.06 -6.82
C GLY A 107 -16.72 -1.40 -5.97
N ASP A 108 -17.09 -1.11 -4.73
CA ASP A 108 -16.22 -0.45 -3.75
C ASP A 108 -15.41 -1.50 -2.98
N TYR A 109 -14.09 -1.29 -2.88
CA TYR A 109 -13.21 -2.14 -2.07
C TYR A 109 -12.17 -1.32 -1.30
N PRO A 110 -11.76 -1.79 -0.11
CA PRO A 110 -10.77 -1.09 0.69
C PRO A 110 -9.36 -1.31 0.11
N VAL A 111 -8.61 -0.22 0.02
CA VAL A 111 -7.16 -0.22 -0.20
C VAL A 111 -6.50 0.14 1.12
N MET A 112 -5.82 -0.84 1.70
CA MET A 112 -5.14 -0.71 3.00
C MET A 112 -3.64 -0.48 2.80
N GLY A 113 -3.13 0.54 3.50
CA GLY A 113 -1.71 0.83 3.64
C GLY A 113 -1.27 0.57 5.06
N ALA A 114 -0.26 -0.26 5.25
CA ALA A 114 0.29 -0.54 6.56
C ALA A 114 1.43 0.40 6.91
N ALA A 115 1.49 0.88 8.15
CA ALA A 115 2.54 1.79 8.59
C ALA A 115 3.91 1.08 8.68
N THR A 116 4.95 1.76 8.23
CA THR A 116 6.36 1.38 8.45
C THR A 116 7.08 2.50 9.20
N ASP A 117 8.41 2.44 9.27
CA ASP A 117 9.23 3.49 9.87
C ASP A 117 9.19 4.83 9.12
N SER A 118 8.87 4.79 7.81
CA SER A 118 9.06 5.91 6.89
C SER A 118 7.93 6.13 5.90
N CYS A 119 7.14 5.12 5.57
CA CYS A 119 5.94 5.29 4.74
C CYS A 119 4.83 4.28 4.97
N TRP A 120 3.65 4.53 4.40
CA TRP A 120 2.62 3.50 4.32
C TRP A 120 2.85 2.61 3.11
N LEU A 121 2.76 1.29 3.31
CA LEU A 121 2.90 0.29 2.26
C LEU A 121 1.53 -0.31 1.89
N PHE A 122 1.12 -0.09 0.66
CA PHE A 122 -0.13 -0.58 0.06
C PHE A 122 0.11 -1.85 -0.73
N GLY A 123 -0.67 -2.90 -0.47
CA GLY A 123 -0.61 -4.12 -1.27
C GLY A 123 -1.13 -3.88 -2.70
N VAL A 124 -0.26 -4.04 -3.70
CA VAL A 124 -0.59 -3.81 -5.12
C VAL A 124 -0.61 -5.08 -5.95
N VAL A 125 0.09 -6.13 -5.49
CA VAL A 125 0.02 -7.47 -6.09
C VAL A 125 -0.19 -8.48 -4.96
N LYS A 126 -1.14 -9.40 -5.15
CA LYS A 126 -1.42 -10.50 -4.22
C LYS A 126 -1.21 -11.85 -4.90
N GLY A 127 -0.58 -12.79 -4.22
CA GLY A 127 -0.35 -14.15 -4.73
C GLY A 127 0.71 -14.89 -3.93
N LYS A 128 1.44 -15.79 -4.58
CA LYS A 128 2.61 -16.45 -3.99
C LYS A 128 3.69 -15.44 -3.60
N ILE A 129 3.83 -14.40 -4.41
CA ILE A 129 4.60 -13.20 -4.11
C ILE A 129 3.61 -12.05 -3.95
N ASN A 130 3.55 -11.47 -2.76
CA ASN A 130 2.87 -10.21 -2.52
C ASN A 130 3.83 -9.06 -2.80
N ALA A 131 3.36 -7.98 -3.42
CA ALA A 131 4.18 -6.79 -3.67
C ALA A 131 3.46 -5.53 -3.19
N TYR A 132 4.25 -4.57 -2.73
CA TYR A 132 3.77 -3.39 -2.02
C TYR A 132 4.34 -2.10 -2.62
N SER A 133 3.53 -1.05 -2.59
CA SER A 133 3.87 0.30 -3.03
C SER A 133 3.74 1.31 -1.90
N ASN A 134 4.52 2.39 -1.97
CA ASN A 134 4.37 3.55 -1.08
C ASN A 134 3.25 4.52 -1.53
N VAL A 135 2.60 4.27 -2.65
CA VAL A 135 1.47 5.09 -3.13
C VAL A 135 0.18 4.27 -3.19
N PRO A 136 -0.97 4.91 -2.95
CA PRO A 136 -2.24 4.20 -2.83
C PRO A 136 -2.86 3.79 -4.17
N GLU A 137 -2.33 4.22 -5.33
CA GLU A 137 -2.87 3.95 -6.67
C GLU A 137 -2.65 2.50 -7.17
N VAL A 138 -3.33 1.53 -6.56
CA VAL A 138 -3.16 0.09 -6.86
C VAL A 138 -3.42 -0.28 -8.33
N LEU A 139 -4.35 0.41 -9.02
CA LEU A 139 -4.73 0.12 -10.40
C LEU A 139 -3.70 0.57 -11.45
N ILE A 140 -2.82 1.50 -11.09
CA ILE A 140 -1.84 2.12 -12.01
C ILE A 140 -0.43 1.80 -11.50
N THR A 141 -0.21 0.53 -11.14
CA THR A 141 1.07 0.09 -10.57
C THR A 141 2.09 -0.21 -11.68
N SER A 142 3.25 0.42 -11.59
CA SER A 142 4.42 0.20 -12.43
C SER A 142 5.61 -0.30 -11.59
N ASP A 143 6.68 -0.72 -12.28
CA ASP A 143 7.93 -1.14 -11.63
C ASP A 143 8.50 -0.07 -10.69
N GLU A 144 8.30 1.22 -11.02
CA GLU A 144 8.82 2.36 -10.27
C GLU A 144 8.12 2.60 -8.93
N GLN A 145 6.92 2.05 -8.76
CA GLN A 145 6.12 2.19 -7.54
C GLN A 145 6.32 1.03 -6.57
N LEU A 146 6.88 -0.10 -7.03
CA LEU A 146 7.16 -1.23 -6.17
C LEU A 146 8.30 -0.90 -5.21
N ARG A 147 8.12 -1.23 -3.93
CA ARG A 147 9.09 -0.95 -2.87
C ARG A 147 9.58 -2.23 -2.23
N VAL A 148 8.64 -3.06 -1.78
CA VAL A 148 8.95 -4.32 -1.13
C VAL A 148 8.06 -5.44 -1.67
N PHE A 149 8.56 -6.67 -1.56
CA PHE A 149 7.81 -7.87 -1.85
C PHE A 149 7.95 -8.85 -0.68
N GLN A 150 7.04 -9.80 -0.61
CA GLN A 150 6.99 -10.84 0.39
C GLN A 150 6.64 -12.15 -0.32
N VAL A 151 7.38 -13.21 -0.03
CA VAL A 151 7.05 -14.56 -0.53
C VAL A 151 6.27 -15.27 0.57
N ASP A 152 5.07 -15.76 0.24
CA ASP A 152 4.11 -16.25 1.24
C ASP A 152 3.92 -15.22 2.37
N ASP A 153 3.96 -15.69 3.62
CA ASP A 153 3.95 -14.89 4.84
C ASP A 153 5.37 -14.67 5.40
N GLY A 154 6.39 -14.78 4.54
CA GLY A 154 7.79 -14.61 4.91
C GLY A 154 8.17 -13.17 5.24
N ALA A 155 9.48 -12.92 5.40
CA ALA A 155 9.98 -11.56 5.59
C ALA A 155 9.78 -10.70 4.33
N MET A 156 9.49 -9.42 4.50
CA MET A 156 9.48 -8.47 3.40
C MET A 156 10.91 -8.13 2.97
N ALA A 157 11.15 -8.05 1.66
CA ALA A 157 12.43 -7.71 1.07
C ALA A 157 12.28 -6.57 0.04
N PRO A 158 13.31 -5.72 -0.15
CA PRO A 158 13.29 -4.69 -1.19
C PRO A 158 13.11 -5.28 -2.59
N VAL A 159 12.28 -4.64 -3.41
CA VAL A 159 12.06 -5.03 -4.80
C VAL A 159 13.31 -4.67 -5.61
N SER A 160 14.09 -5.69 -5.94
CA SER A 160 15.29 -5.55 -6.77
C SER A 160 15.48 -6.82 -7.60
N TYR A 161 16.24 -6.71 -8.69
CA TYR A 161 16.60 -7.89 -9.49
C TYR A 161 17.31 -8.95 -8.64
N ALA A 162 18.29 -8.55 -7.82
CA ALA A 162 19.08 -9.45 -6.99
C ALA A 162 18.22 -10.22 -5.96
N ALA A 163 17.24 -9.55 -5.35
CA ALA A 163 16.35 -10.17 -4.38
C ALA A 163 15.29 -11.07 -5.02
N LEU A 164 14.76 -10.70 -6.20
CA LEU A 164 13.72 -11.48 -6.89
C LEU A 164 14.25 -12.66 -7.70
N ALA A 165 15.46 -12.58 -8.25
CA ALA A 165 16.06 -13.62 -9.08
C ALA A 165 16.03 -15.02 -8.43
N PRO A 166 16.48 -15.23 -7.17
CA PRO A 166 16.47 -16.55 -6.58
C PRO A 166 15.06 -17.14 -6.39
N VAL A 167 14.02 -16.29 -6.28
CA VAL A 167 12.62 -16.69 -6.11
C VAL A 167 11.99 -17.10 -7.45
N ILE A 168 12.28 -16.33 -8.51
CA ILE A 168 11.58 -16.45 -9.79
C ILE A 168 12.31 -17.36 -10.78
N LYS A 169 13.62 -17.63 -10.61
CA LYS A 169 14.46 -18.36 -11.58
C LYS A 169 13.91 -19.69 -12.09
N ALA A 170 13.14 -20.41 -11.27
CA ALA A 170 12.56 -21.70 -11.64
C ALA A 170 11.41 -21.56 -12.66
N ASP A 171 10.80 -20.37 -12.77
CA ASP A 171 9.75 -20.08 -13.73
C ASP A 171 10.31 -19.32 -14.94
N ARG A 172 10.62 -20.07 -16.01
CA ARG A 172 11.25 -19.53 -17.23
C ARG A 172 10.51 -18.34 -17.84
N ALA A 173 9.17 -18.32 -17.76
CA ALA A 173 8.38 -17.25 -18.34
C ALA A 173 8.45 -15.96 -17.51
N ALA A 174 8.43 -16.08 -16.19
CA ALA A 174 8.60 -14.96 -15.28
C ALA A 174 10.05 -14.45 -15.25
N ASP A 175 11.05 -15.35 -15.27
CA ASP A 175 12.45 -14.99 -15.37
C ASP A 175 12.75 -14.20 -16.65
N LYS A 176 12.16 -14.57 -17.79
CA LYS A 176 12.25 -13.78 -19.04
C LYS A 176 11.76 -12.32 -18.88
N GLN A 177 10.78 -12.06 -18.01
CA GLN A 177 10.36 -10.69 -17.71
C GLN A 177 11.37 -10.00 -16.77
N LEU A 178 11.92 -10.73 -15.81
CA LEU A 178 12.92 -10.24 -14.87
C LEU A 178 14.21 -9.82 -15.60
N GLN A 179 14.70 -10.61 -16.55
CA GLN A 179 15.85 -10.28 -17.41
C GLN A 179 15.64 -8.99 -18.21
N LYS A 180 14.38 -8.66 -18.55
CA LYS A 180 14.00 -7.41 -19.22
C LYS A 180 13.83 -6.24 -18.25
N LYS A 181 14.21 -6.41 -16.98
CA LYS A 181 14.01 -5.45 -15.88
C LYS A 181 12.55 -5.07 -15.64
N ARG A 182 11.61 -5.95 -16.00
CA ARG A 182 10.16 -5.72 -15.82
C ARG A 182 9.67 -6.40 -14.54
N LEU A 183 9.96 -5.78 -13.40
CA LEU A 183 9.82 -6.40 -12.07
C LEU A 183 8.37 -6.77 -11.73
N TYR A 184 7.44 -5.83 -11.91
CA TYR A 184 5.99 -6.04 -11.77
C TYR A 184 5.51 -7.17 -12.67
N ARG A 185 5.89 -7.16 -13.96
CA ARG A 185 5.47 -8.21 -14.90
C ARG A 185 6.05 -9.57 -14.54
N ALA A 186 7.26 -9.62 -14.01
CA ALA A 186 7.86 -10.87 -13.53
C ALA A 186 7.07 -11.45 -12.35
N ILE A 187 6.77 -10.63 -11.34
CA ILE A 187 5.97 -11.03 -10.17
C ILE A 187 4.57 -11.48 -10.60
N ALA A 188 3.87 -10.67 -11.40
CA ALA A 188 2.53 -11.00 -11.88
C ALA A 188 2.52 -12.31 -12.67
N LYS A 189 3.52 -12.53 -13.54
CA LYS A 189 3.61 -13.76 -14.34
C LYS A 189 3.91 -14.98 -13.48
N PHE A 190 4.79 -14.84 -12.49
CA PHE A 190 5.09 -15.91 -11.54
C PHE A 190 3.84 -16.33 -10.76
N ASN A 191 3.06 -15.37 -10.26
CA ASN A 191 1.83 -15.62 -9.52
C ASN A 191 0.76 -16.31 -10.39
N ASP A 192 0.54 -15.85 -11.63
CA ASP A 192 -0.37 -16.49 -12.59
C ASP A 192 0.02 -17.95 -12.85
N ASN A 193 1.30 -18.20 -13.15
CA ASN A 193 1.79 -19.56 -13.38
C ASN A 193 1.71 -20.44 -12.14
N TYR A 194 1.98 -19.88 -10.94
CA TYR A 194 1.85 -20.60 -9.68
C TYR A 194 0.41 -21.04 -9.43
N LEU A 195 -0.56 -20.15 -9.64
CA LEU A 195 -1.97 -20.45 -9.48
C LEU A 195 -2.43 -21.56 -10.45
N ARG A 196 -2.03 -21.50 -11.72
CA ARG A 196 -2.35 -22.55 -12.71
C ARG A 196 -1.83 -23.91 -12.27
N ARG A 197 -0.55 -24.00 -11.89
CA ARG A 197 0.05 -25.25 -11.40
C ARG A 197 -0.64 -25.78 -10.14
N ALA A 198 -1.16 -24.90 -9.28
CA ALA A 198 -1.90 -25.31 -8.08
C ALA A 198 -3.27 -25.89 -8.44
N ILE A 199 -3.96 -25.31 -9.42
CA ILE A 199 -5.24 -25.82 -9.94
C ILE A 199 -5.03 -27.18 -10.63
N ASP A 200 -4.03 -27.31 -11.50
CA ASP A 200 -3.74 -28.55 -12.23
C ASP A 200 -3.39 -29.72 -11.29
N LYS A 201 -2.81 -29.43 -10.12
CA LYS A 201 -2.49 -30.45 -9.10
C LYS A 201 -3.69 -30.87 -8.25
N ALA A 202 -4.76 -30.08 -8.24
CA ALA A 202 -5.96 -30.37 -7.47
C ALA A 202 -7.00 -31.20 -8.25
N GLN A 203 -6.77 -31.39 -9.55
CA GLN A 203 -7.56 -32.23 -10.45
C GLN A 203 -6.97 -33.63 -10.56
#